data_AF-A0A6G3MK22-F1
#
_entry.id   AF-A0A6G3MK22-F1
#
_cell.length_a   1.000
_cell.length_b   1.000
_cell.length_c   1.000
_cell.angle_alpha   90.00
_cell.angle_beta   90.00
_cell.angle_gamma   90.00
#
_symmetry.space_group_name_H-M   'P 1'
#
loop_
_entity.id
_entity.type
_entity.pdbx_description
1 polymer ?
#
loop_
_entity_poly.entity_id
_entity_poly.type
_entity_poly.pdbx_seq_one_letter_code
_entity_poly.pdbx_strand_id
1 'polypeptide(L)'
;MVEDFPNTTLTQQINHLEDTLEFSPNFVIIESESFAVRIAKWLAMGNLLHKAATISGLFSFFINILSKYANPYPTAQIIRITLACISLSTSFMYNFFWSPDPCSKYQIVKNSSQLRKF
;
A
#
# COMPACT_ATOMS: atom_id res chain seq x y z
N MET A 1 -12.08 -26.07 18.16
CA MET A 1 -12.78 -25.15 19.06
C MET A 1 -11.75 -24.09 19.41
N VAL A 2 -11.68 -23.04 18.58
CA VAL A 2 -10.73 -21.93 18.78
C VAL A 2 -11.35 -21.07 19.86
N GLU A 3 -10.66 -20.92 20.99
CA GLU A 3 -11.05 -19.95 22.00
C GLU A 3 -10.93 -18.56 21.39
N ASP A 4 -12.04 -18.07 20.85
CA ASP A 4 -12.21 -16.68 20.48
C ASP A 4 -12.28 -15.92 21.80
N PHE A 5 -11.11 -15.49 22.31
CA PHE A 5 -11.02 -14.69 23.53
C PHE A 5 -11.87 -13.43 23.32
N PRO A 6 -13.04 -13.32 23.96
CA PRO A 6 -13.85 -12.14 23.85
C PRO A 6 -13.15 -11.09 24.71
N ASN A 7 -12.76 -9.96 24.12
CA ASN A 7 -12.30 -8.71 24.78
C ASN A 7 -10.81 -8.34 24.62
N THR A 8 -10.06 -8.86 23.66
CA THR A 8 -8.90 -8.07 23.19
C THR A 8 -9.41 -6.93 22.33
N THR A 9 -9.31 -5.71 22.85
CA THR A 9 -9.64 -4.49 22.09
C THR A 9 -8.78 -4.47 20.84
N LEU A 10 -9.32 -4.12 19.68
CA LEU A 10 -8.56 -4.01 18.42
C LEU A 10 -7.26 -3.20 18.58
N THR A 11 -7.30 -2.18 19.42
CA THR A 11 -6.14 -1.36 19.81
C THR A 11 -5.02 -2.18 20.47
N GLN A 12 -5.35 -3.16 21.32
CA GLN A 12 -4.35 -4.05 21.94
C GLN A 12 -3.68 -4.95 20.90
N GLN A 13 -4.43 -5.45 19.92
CA GLN A 13 -3.87 -6.25 18.82
C GLN A 13 -2.94 -5.41 17.93
N ILE A 14 -3.30 -4.15 17.68
CA ILE A 14 -2.44 -3.19 16.96
C ILE A 14 -1.16 -2.94 17.75
N ASN A 15 -1.25 -2.59 19.03
CA ASN A 15 -0.06 -2.30 19.84
C ASN A 15 0.88 -3.52 19.90
N HIS A 16 0.35 -4.72 20.12
CA HIS A 16 1.18 -5.94 20.13
C HIS A 16 1.83 -6.20 18.76
N LEU A 17 1.13 -5.91 17.66
CA LEU A 17 1.70 -6.02 16.32
C LEU A 17 2.83 -5.00 16.13
N GLU A 18 2.63 -3.74 16.53
CA GLU A 18 3.65 -2.69 16.46
C GLU A 18 4.90 -3.06 17.27
N ASP A 19 4.73 -3.54 18.49
CA ASP A 19 5.82 -4.04 19.34
C ASP A 19 6.56 -5.21 18.67
N THR A 20 5.81 -6.14 18.06
CA THR A 20 6.41 -7.28 17.33
C THR A 20 7.19 -6.83 16.09
N LEU A 21 6.68 -5.82 15.37
CA LEU A 21 7.29 -5.27 14.17
C LEU A 21 8.58 -4.48 14.48
N GLU A 22 8.74 -3.95 15.70
CA GLU A 22 9.97 -3.28 16.13
C GLU A 22 11.19 -4.21 16.04
N PHE A 23 10.99 -5.51 16.32
CA PHE A 23 12.04 -6.53 16.18
C PHE A 23 12.37 -6.91 14.73
N SER A 24 11.69 -6.31 13.74
CA SER A 24 11.86 -6.59 12.30
C SER A 24 11.93 -8.09 11.96
N PRO A 25 10.95 -8.90 12.42
CA PRO A 25 10.96 -10.34 12.17
C PRO A 25 10.86 -10.63 10.67
N ASN A 26 11.45 -11.73 10.22
CA ASN A 26 11.33 -12.16 8.81
C ASN A 26 9.90 -12.57 8.44
N PHE A 27 9.15 -13.11 9.41
CA PHE A 27 7.79 -13.59 9.22
C PHE A 27 6.91 -13.15 10.39
N VAL A 28 5.69 -12.71 10.06
CA VAL A 28 4.65 -12.38 11.03
C VAL A 28 3.46 -13.28 10.74
N ILE A 29 3.07 -14.09 11.73
CA ILE A 29 1.92 -14.98 11.65
C ILE A 29 0.80 -14.35 12.47
N ILE A 30 -0.32 -14.05 11.82
CA ILE A 30 -1.50 -13.49 12.47
C ILE A 30 -2.54 -14.60 12.60
N GLU A 31 -2.87 -14.96 13.83
CA GLU A 31 -3.81 -16.06 14.13
C GLU A 31 -5.28 -15.62 13.99
N SER A 32 -5.58 -14.37 14.33
CA SER A 32 -6.94 -13.83 14.25
C SER A 32 -7.32 -13.46 12.82
N GLU A 33 -8.31 -14.15 12.27
CA GLU A 33 -8.79 -13.94 10.89
C GLU A 33 -9.33 -12.51 10.68
N SER A 34 -10.11 -11.99 11.64
CA SER A 34 -10.72 -10.66 11.53
C SER A 34 -9.68 -9.53 11.50
N PHE A 35 -8.62 -9.67 12.30
CA PHE A 35 -7.49 -8.73 12.31
C PHE A 35 -6.63 -8.88 11.05
N ALA A 36 -6.32 -10.11 10.64
CA ALA A 36 -5.56 -10.39 9.42
C ALA A 36 -6.21 -9.78 8.18
N VAL A 37 -7.54 -9.87 8.03
CA VAL A 37 -8.28 -9.24 6.92
C VAL A 37 -8.15 -7.70 6.94
N ARG A 38 -8.14 -7.08 8.12
CA ARG A 38 -7.96 -5.62 8.24
C ARG A 38 -6.56 -5.18 7.83
N ILE A 39 -5.54 -5.85 8.36
CA ILE A 39 -4.14 -5.60 7.98
C ILE A 39 -3.94 -5.84 6.48
N ALA A 40 -4.55 -6.90 5.94
CA ALA A 40 -4.48 -7.18 4.51
C ALA A 40 -5.07 -6.06 3.64
N LYS A 41 -6.20 -5.47 4.07
CA LYS A 41 -6.80 -4.31 3.40
C LYS A 41 -5.94 -3.06 3.53
N TRP A 42 -5.39 -2.80 4.71
CA TRP A 42 -4.47 -1.68 4.94
C TRP A 42 -3.26 -1.75 4.02
N LEU A 43 -2.61 -2.92 3.95
CA LEU A 43 -1.47 -3.14 3.07
C LEU A 43 -1.85 -3.07 1.59
N ALA A 44 -3.02 -3.59 1.22
CA ALA A 44 -3.53 -3.49 -0.15
C ALA A 44 -3.78 -2.02 -0.56
N MET A 45 -4.26 -1.19 0.36
CA MET A 45 -4.48 0.24 0.12
C MET A 45 -3.15 0.98 -0.09
N GLY A 46 -2.14 0.71 0.74
CA GLY A 46 -0.79 1.25 0.54
C GLY A 46 -0.20 0.84 -0.81
N ASN A 47 -0.33 -0.43 -1.20
CA ASN A 47 0.12 -0.93 -2.50
C ASN A 47 -0.62 -0.27 -3.67
N LEU A 48 -1.93 -0.05 -3.54
CA LEU A 48 -2.72 0.66 -4.54
C LEU A 48 -2.23 2.10 -4.70
N LEU A 49 -1.99 2.80 -3.59
CA LEU A 49 -1.49 4.17 -3.59
C LEU A 49 -0.12 4.29 -4.28
N HIS A 50 0.80 3.39 -3.95
CA HIS A 50 2.12 3.37 -4.57
C HIS A 50 2.05 3.09 -6.08
N LYS A 51 1.20 2.13 -6.49
CA LYS A 51 0.96 1.84 -7.91
C LYS A 51 0.27 3.00 -8.64
N ALA A 52 -0.71 3.65 -8.00
CA ALA A 52 -1.41 4.80 -8.56
C ALA A 52 -0.45 5.98 -8.77
N ALA A 53 0.41 6.26 -7.79
CA ALA A 53 1.46 7.28 -7.87
C ALA A 53 2.39 7.04 -9.06
N THR A 54 2.94 5.82 -9.18
CA THR A 54 3.88 5.45 -10.24
C THR A 54 3.23 5.45 -11.63
N ILE A 55 2.04 4.88 -11.77
CA ILE A 55 1.31 4.85 -13.06
C ILE A 55 0.92 6.26 -13.51
N SER A 56 0.33 7.07 -12.62
CA SER A 56 -0.10 8.44 -12.97
C SER A 56 1.09 9.35 -13.33
N GLY A 57 2.23 9.20 -12.63
CA GLY A 57 3.46 9.92 -12.95
C GLY A 57 4.02 9.52 -14.32
N LEU A 58 4.08 8.22 -14.60
CA LEU A 58 4.54 7.70 -15.88
C LEU A 58 3.63 8.16 -17.04
N PHE A 59 2.32 8.13 -16.83
CA PHE A 59 1.35 8.55 -17.84
C PHE A 59 1.44 10.07 -18.12
N SER A 60 1.67 10.89 -17.09
CA SER A 60 1.91 12.33 -17.25
C SER A 60 3.18 12.61 -18.06
N PHE A 61 4.25 11.81 -17.87
CA PHE A 61 5.48 11.91 -18.65
C PHE A 61 5.27 11.51 -20.12
N PHE A 62 4.54 10.42 -20.39
CA PHE A 62 4.20 10.03 -21.77
C PHE A 62 3.35 11.09 -22.48
N ILE A 63 2.35 11.67 -21.80
CA ILE A 63 1.53 12.76 -22.35
C ILE A 63 2.41 13.98 -22.68
N ASN A 64 3.40 14.31 -21.85
CA ASN A 64 4.35 15.39 -22.13
C ASN A 64 5.14 15.14 -23.42
N ILE A 65 5.70 13.93 -23.56
CA ILE A 65 6.45 13.54 -24.77
C ILE A 65 5.55 13.57 -26.01
N LEU A 66 4.36 12.98 -25.93
CA LEU A 66 3.38 12.97 -27.03
C LEU A 66 2.97 14.39 -27.43
N SER A 67 2.74 15.30 -26.47
CA SER A 67 2.42 16.70 -26.74
C SER A 67 3.57 17.50 -27.37
N LYS A 68 4.80 16.97 -27.37
CA LYS A 68 5.95 17.59 -28.04
C LYS A 68 6.05 17.16 -29.51
N TYR A 69 5.61 15.94 -29.83
CA TYR A 69 5.61 15.39 -31.19
C TYR A 69 4.29 15.60 -31.94
N ALA A 70 3.18 15.70 -31.22
CA ALA A 70 1.86 16.05 -31.75
C ALA A 70 1.54 17.52 -31.44
N ASN A 71 0.68 18.14 -32.26
CA ASN A 71 0.28 19.55 -32.09
C ASN A 71 -0.30 19.76 -30.67
N PRO A 72 0.20 20.73 -29.87
CA PRO A 72 -0.21 20.87 -28.47
C PRO A 72 -1.67 21.31 -28.35
N TYR A 73 -2.53 20.37 -27.94
CA TYR A 73 -3.91 20.68 -27.57
C TYR A 73 -3.98 21.17 -26.12
N PRO A 74 -4.70 22.25 -25.81
CA PRO A 74 -4.84 22.78 -24.44
C PRO A 74 -5.43 21.72 -23.48
N THR A 75 -6.30 20.83 -23.97
CA THR A 75 -6.87 19.72 -23.20
C THR A 75 -5.82 18.75 -22.67
N ALA A 76 -4.76 18.48 -23.43
CA ALA A 76 -3.69 17.56 -23.02
C ALA A 76 -2.87 18.14 -21.84
N GLN A 77 -2.72 19.46 -21.77
CA GLN A 77 -2.03 20.13 -20.66
C GLN A 77 -2.84 20.05 -19.36
N ILE A 78 -4.17 20.23 -19.43
CA ILE A 78 -5.06 20.09 -18.27
C ILE A 78 -4.97 18.66 -17.73
N ILE A 79 -5.10 17.65 -18.60
CA ILE A 79 -5.00 16.23 -18.21
C ILE A 79 -3.64 15.95 -17.55
N ARG A 80 -2.55 16.44 -18.14
CA ARG A 80 -1.19 16.27 -17.60
C ARG A 80 -1.05 16.83 -16.18
N ILE A 81 -1.54 18.05 -15.96
CA ILE A 81 -1.48 18.72 -14.66
C ILE A 81 -2.33 17.95 -13.64
N THR A 82 -3.56 17.56 -13.99
CA THR A 82 -4.41 16.77 -13.08
C THR A 82 -3.76 15.44 -12.70
N LEU A 83 -3.18 14.70 -13.66
CA LEU A 83 -2.47 13.45 -13.38
C LEU A 83 -1.23 13.68 -12.51
N ALA A 84 -0.49 14.76 -12.75
CA ALA A 84 0.66 15.12 -11.91
C ALA A 84 0.24 15.44 -10.47
N CYS A 85 -0.85 16.20 -10.29
CA CYS A 85 -1.41 16.47 -8.96
C CYS A 85 -1.86 15.18 -8.26
N ILE A 86 -2.54 14.27 -8.97
CA ILE A 86 -2.94 12.97 -8.41
C ILE A 86 -1.71 12.15 -8.00
N SER A 87 -0.69 12.10 -8.86
CA SER A 87 0.56 11.40 -8.57
C SER A 87 1.25 11.94 -7.32
N LEU A 88 1.32 13.27 -7.19
CA LEU A 88 1.93 13.94 -6.05
C LEU A 88 1.13 13.70 -4.76
N SER A 89 -0.20 13.85 -4.81
CA SER A 89 -1.07 13.61 -3.67
C SER A 89 -1.02 12.15 -3.19
N THR A 90 -1.06 11.19 -4.11
CA THR A 90 -0.98 9.76 -3.77
C THR A 90 0.41 9.37 -3.24
N SER A 91 1.48 9.92 -3.82
CA SER A 91 2.84 9.76 -3.30
C SER A 91 2.98 10.34 -1.90
N PHE A 92 2.48 11.56 -1.69
CA PHE A 92 2.52 12.22 -0.38
C PHE A 92 1.78 11.41 0.67
N MET A 93 0.56 10.96 0.36
CA MET A 93 -0.25 10.15 1.27
C MET A 93 0.42 8.81 1.58
N TYR A 94 1.02 8.14 0.57
CA TYR A 94 1.79 6.92 0.81
C TYR A 94 2.99 7.17 1.74
N ASN A 95 3.75 8.24 1.50
CA ASN A 95 4.91 8.59 2.33
C ASN A 95 4.53 8.97 3.76
N PHE A 96 3.37 9.56 3.98
CA PHE A 96 2.95 9.95 5.32
C PHE A 96 2.41 8.76 6.13
N PHE A 97 1.60 7.90 5.51
CA PHE A 97 0.90 6.82 6.23
C PHE A 97 1.61 5.47 6.18
N TRP A 98 2.21 5.09 5.04
CA TRP A 98 2.77 3.75 4.85
C TRP A 98 4.30 3.71 4.91
N SER A 99 5.01 4.77 4.51
CA SER A 99 6.48 4.76 4.57
C SER A 99 7.06 4.64 5.99
N PRO A 100 6.47 5.25 7.03
CA PRO A 100 6.94 5.07 8.41
C PRO A 100 6.47 3.74 9.00
N ASP A 101 5.40 3.15 8.45
CA ASP A 101 4.79 1.92 8.95
C ASP A 101 5.68 0.70 8.61
N PRO A 102 6.26 0.00 9.60
CA PRO A 102 7.06 -1.19 9.36
C PRO A 102 6.27 -2.32 8.70
N CYS A 103 4.94 -2.35 8.86
CA CYS A 103 4.05 -3.32 8.23
C CYS A 103 4.07 -3.23 6.70
N SER A 104 4.36 -2.05 6.14
CA SER A 104 4.39 -1.82 4.68
C SER A 104 5.46 -2.65 3.95
N LYS A 105 6.49 -3.13 4.66
CA LYS A 105 7.58 -3.94 4.12
C LYS A 105 7.21 -5.41 3.91
N TYR A 106 6.12 -5.86 4.53
CA TYR A 106 5.68 -7.24 4.49
C TYR A 106 4.77 -7.48 3.28
N GLN A 107 4.75 -8.72 2.80
CA GLN A 107 3.85 -9.16 1.74
C GLN A 107 2.94 -10.28 2.24
N ILE A 108 1.66 -10.21 1.86
CA ILE A 108 0.69 -11.24 2.24
C ILE A 108 0.96 -12.49 1.39
N VAL A 109 1.36 -13.57 2.06
CA VAL A 109 1.52 -14.87 1.44
C VAL A 109 0.16 -15.58 1.44
N LYS A 110 -0.48 -15.68 0.27
CA LYS A 110 -1.77 -16.40 0.11
C LYS A 110 -1.61 -17.86 -0.31
N ASN A 111 -0.46 -18.20 -0.91
CA ASN A 111 -0.20 -19.54 -1.42
C ASN A 111 0.52 -20.40 -0.38
N SER A 112 -0.13 -21.45 0.08
CA SER A 112 0.48 -22.47 0.96
C SER A 112 1.69 -23.16 0.33
N SER A 113 1.79 -23.18 -1.00
CA SER A 113 2.97 -23.68 -1.73
C SER A 113 4.19 -22.77 -1.60
N GLN A 114 4.00 -21.46 -1.38
CA GLN A 114 5.10 -20.54 -1.09
C GLN A 114 5.58 -20.69 0.35
N LEU A 115 4.68 -20.98 1.29
CA LEU A 115 5.04 -21.28 2.69
C LEU A 115 5.89 -22.55 2.82
N ARG A 116 5.69 -23.55 1.97
CA ARG A 116 6.47 -24.81 1.97
C ARG A 116 7.91 -24.70 1.45
N LYS A 117 8.30 -23.58 0.84
CA LYS A 117 9.65 -23.37 0.28
C LYS A 117 10.63 -22.77 1.30
N PHE A 118 10.16 -22.48 2.50
CA PHE A 118 10.92 -21.94 3.62
C PHE A 118 10.90 -22.95 4.77
#